data_AF-K9EF45-F1
#
_entry.id   AF-K9EF45-F1
#
_cell.length_a   1.000
_cell.length_b   1.000
_cell.length_c   1.000
_cell.angle_alpha   90.00
_cell.angle_beta   90.00
_cell.angle_gamma   90.00
#
_symmetry.space_group_name_H-M   'P 1'
#
loop_
_entity.id
_entity.type
_entity.pdbx_description
1 polymer ?
#
loop_
_entity_poly.entity_id
_entity_poly.type
_entity_poly.pdbx_seq_one_letter_code
_entity_poly.pdbx_strand_id
1 'polypeptide(L)'
;MALKIATGGIHIESSTFTPYRSGAADFILRRGQAFLDWQGIGDFSGRVDWVPLVHGRAFPGGLVAADFYEAWESEFFTRLRDAAQHGLDAVYLDIHGAMVALSRADAERELAVRACVGPEVAVVASMDLRGNVFDRLFKNPELLSCYRTAPHVDIWETKVRVVRNLLELLEDRGRGQRWAKAKVDVPVLLPGEKTSTSAKPARNLYRPASSPRS
;
A
#
# COMPACT_ATOMS: atom_id res chain seq x y z
N MET A 1 13.26 -14.86 16.79
CA MET A 1 12.54 -15.50 15.67
C MET A 1 12.26 -14.43 14.64
N ALA A 2 12.29 -14.78 13.35
CA ALA A 2 11.88 -13.84 12.29
C ALA A 2 10.37 -13.60 12.37
N LEU A 3 9.94 -12.37 12.10
CA LEU A 3 8.53 -11.99 12.06
C LEU A 3 7.93 -12.45 10.73
N LYS A 4 6.79 -13.11 10.78
CA LYS A 4 6.09 -13.58 9.58
C LYS A 4 5.18 -12.48 9.05
N ILE A 5 5.52 -11.94 7.88
CA ILE A 5 4.86 -10.77 7.29
C ILE A 5 4.26 -11.14 5.94
N ALA A 6 2.94 -11.07 5.82
CA ALA A 6 2.27 -11.23 4.54
C ALA A 6 2.42 -9.97 3.68
N THR A 7 2.68 -10.10 2.39
CA THR A 7 2.73 -8.94 1.49
C THR A 7 2.03 -9.20 0.17
N GLY A 8 1.46 -8.14 -0.41
CA GLY A 8 0.73 -8.17 -1.66
C GLY A 8 0.03 -6.83 -1.91
N GLY A 9 -0.76 -6.75 -2.97
CA GLY A 9 -1.54 -5.54 -3.25
C GLY A 9 -1.92 -5.38 -4.71
N ILE A 10 -2.33 -4.17 -5.06
CA ILE A 10 -2.72 -3.82 -6.42
C ILE A 10 -2.34 -2.38 -6.69
N HIS A 11 -1.80 -2.12 -7.88
CA HIS A 11 -1.21 -0.84 -8.20
C HIS A 11 -1.67 -0.35 -9.58
N ILE A 12 -2.59 0.60 -9.58
CA ILE A 12 -3.07 1.33 -10.75
C ILE A 12 -3.56 2.72 -10.33
N GLU A 13 -3.28 3.74 -11.15
CA GLU A 13 -3.93 5.06 -11.07
C GLU A 13 -5.18 5.01 -11.95
N SER A 14 -6.38 5.15 -11.38
CA SER A 14 -7.63 5.13 -12.14
C SER A 14 -8.12 6.55 -12.44
N SER A 15 -8.48 6.80 -13.70
CA SER A 15 -9.24 7.97 -14.12
C SER A 15 -10.70 7.63 -14.30
N THR A 16 -11.58 8.36 -13.61
CA THR A 16 -13.04 8.26 -13.77
C THR A 16 -13.56 9.01 -15.00
N PHE A 17 -12.69 9.76 -15.70
CA PHE A 17 -13.04 10.59 -16.86
C PHE A 17 -12.79 9.91 -18.20
N THR A 18 -12.22 8.70 -18.22
CA THR A 18 -12.03 7.90 -19.43
C THR A 18 -13.09 6.80 -19.54
N PRO A 19 -13.60 6.51 -20.75
CA PRO A 19 -14.47 5.35 -20.96
C PRO A 19 -13.71 4.01 -20.95
N TYR A 20 -12.38 4.04 -20.97
CA TYR A 20 -11.54 2.85 -20.91
C TYR A 20 -11.77 2.08 -19.61
N ARG A 21 -11.67 0.75 -19.67
CA ARG A 21 -11.77 -0.13 -18.51
C ARG A 21 -10.53 -0.99 -18.44
N SER A 22 -9.83 -0.93 -17.32
CA SER A 22 -8.60 -1.66 -17.09
C SER A 22 -8.96 -3.09 -16.65
N GLY A 23 -8.77 -4.05 -17.55
CA GLY A 23 -9.12 -5.46 -17.36
C GLY A 23 -7.89 -6.35 -17.22
N ALA A 24 -8.08 -7.67 -17.24
CA ALA A 24 -6.99 -8.63 -17.03
C ALA A 24 -5.77 -8.44 -17.96
N ALA A 25 -5.99 -7.97 -19.19
CA ALA A 25 -4.92 -7.71 -20.16
C ALA A 25 -4.00 -6.53 -19.78
N ASP A 26 -4.48 -5.61 -18.93
CA ASP A 26 -3.71 -4.44 -18.48
C ASP A 26 -2.83 -4.73 -17.27
N PHE A 27 -3.11 -5.83 -16.55
CA PHE A 27 -2.45 -6.15 -15.30
C PHE A 27 -1.42 -7.27 -15.45
N ILE A 28 -0.23 -7.02 -14.89
CA ILE A 28 0.76 -8.06 -14.65
C ILE A 28 0.58 -8.55 -13.21
N LEU A 29 0.03 -9.76 -13.06
CA LEU A 29 -0.10 -10.44 -11.77
C LEU A 29 1.19 -11.19 -11.42
N ARG A 30 1.72 -10.97 -10.22
CA ARG A 30 2.88 -11.68 -9.67
C ARG A 30 2.49 -12.41 -8.39
N ARG A 31 3.11 -13.57 -8.17
CA ARG A 31 2.86 -14.50 -7.06
C ARG A 31 4.16 -15.13 -6.58
N GLY A 32 4.18 -15.61 -5.35
CA GLY A 32 5.30 -16.39 -4.82
C GLY A 32 6.63 -15.63 -4.88
N GLN A 33 7.72 -16.35 -5.12
CA GLN A 33 9.06 -15.78 -5.17
C GLN A 33 9.22 -14.71 -6.26
N ALA A 34 8.59 -14.92 -7.43
CA ALA A 34 8.64 -13.94 -8.52
C ALA A 34 8.02 -12.59 -8.14
N PHE A 35 7.07 -12.56 -7.20
CA PHE A 35 6.60 -11.31 -6.62
C PHE A 35 7.64 -10.69 -5.70
N LEU A 36 8.21 -11.45 -4.76
CA LEU A 36 9.22 -10.93 -3.82
C LEU A 36 10.44 -10.35 -4.54
N ASP A 37 10.97 -11.09 -5.52
CA ASP A 37 12.12 -10.68 -6.33
C ASP A 37 11.84 -9.36 -7.07
N TRP A 38 10.63 -9.22 -7.62
CA TRP A 38 10.21 -8.01 -8.32
C TRP A 38 9.91 -6.84 -7.39
N GLN A 39 9.29 -7.12 -6.24
CA GLN A 39 8.91 -6.10 -5.27
C GLN A 39 10.14 -5.43 -4.69
N GLY A 40 11.23 -6.21 -4.55
CA GLY A 40 12.56 -5.72 -4.22
C GLY A 40 12.63 -5.05 -2.86
N ILE A 41 11.78 -5.44 -1.90
CA ILE A 41 11.89 -4.94 -0.52
C ILE A 41 13.28 -5.34 -0.03
N GLY A 42 14.11 -4.37 0.38
CA GLY A 42 15.53 -4.57 0.68
C GLY A 42 15.84 -5.70 1.67
N ASP A 43 17.11 -5.93 1.95
CA ASP A 43 17.51 -7.08 2.77
C ASP A 43 17.05 -6.96 4.25
N PHE A 44 16.07 -7.79 4.61
CA PHE A 44 15.57 -7.99 5.98
C PHE A 44 15.82 -9.43 6.47
N SER A 45 16.81 -10.11 5.89
CA SER A 45 17.15 -11.50 6.21
C SER A 45 17.34 -11.71 7.72
N GLY A 46 16.78 -12.80 8.24
CA GLY A 46 16.84 -13.14 9.66
C GLY A 46 15.90 -12.32 10.57
N ARG A 47 15.30 -11.23 10.07
CA ARG A 47 14.29 -10.44 10.81
C ARG A 47 12.88 -10.66 10.29
N VAL A 48 12.72 -10.87 8.99
CA VAL A 48 11.41 -11.04 8.34
C VAL A 48 11.37 -12.34 7.55
N ASP A 49 10.29 -13.09 7.73
CA ASP A 49 9.86 -14.22 6.91
C ASP A 49 8.67 -13.77 6.04
N TRP A 50 8.90 -13.61 4.74
CA TRP A 50 7.91 -13.05 3.83
C TRP A 50 6.91 -14.10 3.36
N VAL A 51 5.62 -13.80 3.49
CA VAL A 51 4.52 -14.61 2.95
C VAL A 51 3.91 -13.89 1.73
N PRO A 52 4.33 -14.22 0.49
CA PRO A 52 3.82 -13.55 -0.70
C PRO A 52 2.38 -13.97 -1.00
N LEU A 53 1.49 -12.99 -1.11
CA LEU A 53 0.12 -13.16 -1.55
C LEU A 53 0.05 -13.08 -3.09
N VAL A 54 -0.70 -12.12 -3.63
CA VAL A 54 -0.72 -11.76 -5.04
C VAL A 54 -0.54 -10.25 -5.16
N HIS A 55 0.18 -9.83 -6.20
CA HIS A 55 0.33 -8.42 -6.53
C HIS A 55 -0.05 -8.15 -7.99
N GLY A 56 -0.96 -7.21 -8.22
CA GLY A 56 -1.32 -6.74 -9.57
C GLY A 56 -0.73 -5.37 -9.87
N ARG A 57 -0.09 -5.19 -11.03
CA ARG A 57 0.36 -3.86 -11.48
C ARG A 57 -0.13 -3.58 -12.89
N ALA A 58 -0.68 -2.40 -13.10
CA ALA A 58 -1.02 -1.84 -14.40
C ALA A 58 -0.43 -0.44 -14.55
N PHE A 59 -0.39 0.06 -15.79
CA PHE A 59 -0.16 1.48 -16.05
C PHE A 59 -1.41 2.29 -15.66
N PRO A 60 -1.28 3.62 -15.45
CA PRO A 60 -2.43 4.51 -15.29
C PRO A 60 -3.47 4.29 -16.39
N GLY A 61 -4.74 4.19 -16.00
CA GLY A 61 -5.80 3.76 -16.89
C GLY A 61 -7.18 4.19 -16.43
N GLY A 62 -8.20 3.49 -16.93
CA GLY A 62 -9.57 3.72 -16.54
C GLY A 62 -9.97 2.93 -15.29
N LEU A 63 -11.27 2.85 -15.06
CA LEU A 63 -11.84 2.05 -13.97
C LEU A 63 -11.44 0.59 -14.12
N VAL A 64 -11.08 -0.05 -13.01
CA VAL A 64 -10.80 -1.48 -13.00
C VAL A 64 -12.09 -2.25 -13.28
N ALA A 65 -12.04 -3.19 -14.23
CA ALA A 65 -13.17 -4.03 -14.56
C ALA A 65 -13.59 -4.89 -13.35
N ALA A 66 -14.89 -5.00 -13.09
CA ALA A 66 -15.42 -5.64 -11.88
C ALA A 66 -15.03 -7.12 -11.79
N ASP A 67 -15.13 -7.85 -12.90
CA ASP A 67 -14.74 -9.26 -13.02
C ASP A 67 -13.27 -9.49 -12.67
N PHE A 68 -12.37 -8.65 -13.18
CA PHE A 68 -10.96 -8.72 -12.85
C PHE A 68 -10.71 -8.40 -11.37
N TYR A 69 -11.32 -7.33 -10.86
CA TYR A 69 -11.16 -6.94 -9.46
C TYR A 69 -11.67 -8.04 -8.52
N GLU A 70 -12.84 -8.62 -8.78
CA GLU A 70 -13.41 -9.71 -7.98
C GLU A 70 -12.54 -10.96 -8.01
N ALA A 71 -11.97 -11.31 -9.17
CA ALA A 71 -11.03 -12.42 -9.29
C ALA A 71 -9.75 -12.19 -8.48
N TRP A 72 -9.16 -10.99 -8.59
CA TRP A 72 -7.97 -10.61 -7.82
C TRP A 72 -8.28 -10.56 -6.30
N GLU A 73 -9.39 -9.95 -5.91
CA GLU A 73 -9.84 -9.82 -4.52
C GLU A 73 -10.04 -11.20 -3.87
N SER A 74 -10.74 -12.09 -4.58
CA SER A 74 -10.95 -13.48 -4.15
C SER A 74 -9.63 -14.22 -3.95
N GLU A 75 -8.70 -14.09 -4.90
CA GLU A 75 -7.37 -14.70 -4.78
C GLU A 75 -6.59 -14.11 -3.59
N PHE A 76 -6.52 -12.78 -3.48
CA PHE A 76 -5.81 -12.07 -2.43
C PHE A 76 -6.28 -12.50 -1.05
N PHE A 77 -7.59 -12.47 -0.81
CA PHE A 77 -8.13 -12.83 0.50
C PHE A 77 -8.10 -14.33 0.78
N THR A 78 -8.15 -15.18 -0.24
CA THR A 78 -7.94 -16.62 -0.04
C THR A 78 -6.54 -16.91 0.47
N ARG A 79 -5.52 -16.32 -0.17
CA ARG A 79 -4.12 -16.44 0.28
C ARG A 79 -3.90 -15.82 1.66
N LEU A 80 -4.52 -14.67 1.93
CA LEU A 80 -4.39 -13.99 3.21
C LEU A 80 -4.98 -14.82 4.36
N ARG A 81 -6.16 -15.43 4.15
CA ARG A 81 -6.78 -16.30 5.16
C ARG A 81 -5.94 -17.54 5.43
N ASP A 82 -5.42 -18.18 4.38
CA ASP A 82 -4.50 -19.32 4.49
C ASP A 82 -3.24 -18.93 5.29
N ALA A 83 -2.60 -17.81 4.94
CA ALA A 83 -1.46 -17.27 5.67
C ALA A 83 -1.78 -16.98 7.15
N ALA A 84 -2.95 -16.40 7.44
CA ALA A 84 -3.39 -16.09 8.79
C ALA A 84 -3.59 -17.36 9.65
N GLN A 85 -4.02 -18.47 9.06
CA GLN A 85 -4.14 -19.76 9.76
C GLN A 85 -2.78 -20.29 10.25
N HIS A 86 -1.69 -19.91 9.59
CA HIS A 86 -0.32 -20.27 9.95
C HIS A 86 0.38 -19.23 10.85
N GLY A 87 -0.39 -18.28 11.40
CA GLY A 87 0.08 -17.16 12.21
C GLY A 87 0.72 -16.06 11.35
N LEU A 88 0.35 -14.81 11.59
CA LEU A 88 1.00 -13.64 10.99
C LEU A 88 1.31 -12.63 12.08
N ASP A 89 2.47 -12.00 12.01
CA ASP A 89 2.80 -10.85 12.87
C ASP A 89 2.31 -9.55 12.23
N ALA A 90 2.35 -9.49 10.89
CA ALA A 90 1.89 -8.32 10.15
C ALA A 90 1.45 -8.61 8.70
N VAL A 91 0.77 -7.63 8.11
CA VAL A 91 0.44 -7.52 6.69
C VAL A 91 1.01 -6.21 6.16
N TYR A 92 1.80 -6.29 5.09
CA TYR A 92 2.30 -5.14 4.34
C TYR A 92 1.65 -5.05 2.95
N LEU A 93 0.83 -4.02 2.77
CA LEU A 93 0.13 -3.72 1.54
C LEU A 93 0.95 -2.77 0.64
N ASP A 94 1.26 -3.22 -0.57
CA ASP A 94 1.86 -2.40 -1.63
C ASP A 94 0.75 -1.98 -2.60
N ILE A 95 0.17 -0.80 -2.37
CA ILE A 95 -1.02 -0.31 -3.08
C ILE A 95 -0.71 0.98 -3.84
N HIS A 96 -1.58 1.41 -4.76
CA HIS A 96 -1.46 2.74 -5.34
C HIS A 96 -2.16 3.80 -4.47
N GLY A 97 -3.33 3.48 -3.94
CA GLY A 97 -4.20 4.39 -3.21
C GLY A 97 -5.13 5.24 -4.09
N ALA A 98 -5.03 5.16 -5.41
CA ALA A 98 -5.91 5.87 -6.36
C ALA A 98 -6.68 4.91 -7.29
N MET A 99 -6.79 3.63 -6.93
CA MET A 99 -7.55 2.68 -7.72
C MET A 99 -9.05 2.85 -7.49
N VAL A 100 -9.80 2.78 -8.58
CA VAL A 100 -11.28 2.74 -8.55
C VAL A 100 -11.74 1.54 -9.38
N ALA A 101 -12.51 0.65 -8.77
CA ALA A 101 -13.12 -0.48 -9.48
C ALA A 101 -14.59 -0.18 -9.82
N LEU A 102 -15.06 -0.73 -10.94
CA LEU A 102 -16.47 -0.66 -11.32
C LEU A 102 -17.31 -1.36 -10.24
N SER A 103 -18.44 -0.77 -9.85
CA SER A 103 -19.33 -1.20 -8.75
C SER A 103 -18.77 -1.07 -7.32
N ARG A 104 -17.47 -0.78 -7.17
CA ARG A 104 -16.82 -0.48 -5.89
C ARG A 104 -15.89 0.71 -6.05
N ALA A 105 -16.47 1.91 -5.97
CA ALA A 105 -15.72 3.18 -6.01
C ALA A 105 -14.59 3.23 -4.95
N ASP A 106 -14.69 2.36 -3.94
CA ASP A 106 -13.88 2.31 -2.72
C ASP A 106 -13.06 1.00 -2.62
N ALA A 107 -12.74 0.34 -3.73
CA ALA A 107 -12.09 -0.97 -3.77
C ALA A 107 -10.81 -1.10 -2.90
N GLU A 108 -9.88 -0.14 -2.95
CA GLU A 108 -8.71 -0.13 -2.03
C GLU A 108 -9.07 0.23 -0.57
N ARG A 109 -10.22 0.88 -0.36
CA ARG A 109 -10.65 1.38 0.96
C ARG A 109 -11.37 0.33 1.81
N GLU A 110 -11.90 -0.70 1.15
CA GLU A 110 -12.65 -1.79 1.77
C GLU A 110 -11.82 -3.06 1.94
N LEU A 111 -10.49 -2.98 1.77
CA LEU A 111 -9.60 -4.11 2.02
C LEU A 111 -9.86 -4.65 3.44
N ALA A 112 -10.67 -5.70 3.52
CA ALA A 112 -11.16 -6.37 4.72
C ALA A 112 -10.07 -7.20 5.40
N VAL A 113 -8.82 -6.73 5.28
CA VAL A 113 -7.62 -7.36 5.83
C VAL A 113 -7.82 -7.61 7.31
N ARG A 114 -8.29 -6.60 8.06
CA ARG A 114 -8.55 -6.72 9.50
C ARG A 114 -9.56 -7.81 9.84
N ALA A 115 -10.58 -8.03 9.02
CA ALA A 115 -11.54 -9.10 9.21
C ALA A 115 -10.93 -10.50 8.94
N CYS A 116 -9.89 -10.58 8.11
CA CYS A 116 -9.19 -11.83 7.81
C CYS A 116 -8.10 -12.17 8.84
N VAL A 117 -7.39 -11.18 9.37
CA VAL A 117 -6.21 -11.41 10.23
C VAL A 117 -6.46 -11.12 11.71
N GLY A 118 -7.57 -10.47 12.06
CA GLY A 118 -7.89 -10.10 13.44
C GLY A 118 -7.19 -8.82 13.92
N PRO A 119 -7.45 -8.41 15.18
CA PRO A 119 -6.99 -7.13 15.73
C PRO A 119 -5.50 -7.09 16.08
N GLU A 120 -4.88 -8.24 16.36
CA GLU A 120 -3.51 -8.31 16.86
C GLU A 120 -2.46 -8.19 15.74
N VAL A 121 -2.79 -8.64 14.53
CA VAL A 121 -1.88 -8.59 13.38
C VAL A 121 -1.74 -7.15 12.90
N ALA A 122 -0.52 -6.61 12.88
CA ALA A 122 -0.30 -5.25 12.41
C ALA A 122 -0.55 -5.15 10.90
N VAL A 123 -1.17 -4.07 10.43
CA VAL A 123 -1.41 -3.81 9.01
C VAL A 123 -0.72 -2.51 8.65
N VAL A 124 0.13 -2.53 7.64
CA VAL A 124 0.83 -1.33 7.15
C VAL A 124 0.74 -1.25 5.64
N ALA A 125 0.86 -0.04 5.09
CA ALA A 125 0.77 0.16 3.65
C ALA A 125 1.76 1.21 3.15
N SER A 126 2.28 0.98 1.96
CA SER A 126 2.94 1.99 1.13
C SER A 126 2.05 2.34 -0.06
N MET A 127 2.03 3.62 -0.43
CA MET A 127 1.20 4.10 -1.53
C MET A 127 1.86 5.21 -2.35
N ASP A 128 1.26 5.53 -3.49
CA ASP A 128 1.61 6.71 -4.26
C ASP A 128 1.20 7.99 -3.51
N LEU A 129 1.94 9.09 -3.68
CA LEU A 129 1.59 10.39 -3.11
C LEU A 129 0.31 10.99 -3.73
N ARG A 130 -0.10 10.50 -4.89
CA ARG A 130 -1.36 10.82 -5.57
C ARG A 130 -2.51 9.95 -5.09
N GLY A 131 -2.22 8.94 -4.29
CA GLY A 131 -3.26 8.10 -3.72
C GLY A 131 -4.18 8.92 -2.81
N ASN A 132 -5.46 8.61 -2.89
CA ASN A 132 -6.49 9.31 -2.15
C ASN A 132 -6.63 8.69 -0.74
N VAL A 133 -6.17 9.43 0.27
CA VAL A 133 -6.24 8.98 1.67
C VAL A 133 -7.62 9.25 2.26
N PHE A 134 -8.57 8.37 1.99
CA PHE A 134 -9.90 8.44 2.61
C PHE A 134 -9.88 7.92 4.05
N ASP A 135 -10.88 8.29 4.85
CA ASP A 135 -10.92 7.94 6.28
C ASP A 135 -10.83 6.44 6.57
N ARG A 136 -11.42 5.60 5.72
CA ARG A 136 -11.32 4.14 5.85
C ARG A 136 -9.90 3.63 5.63
N LEU A 137 -9.24 4.10 4.56
CA LEU A 137 -7.83 3.78 4.29
C LEU A 137 -6.90 4.33 5.38
N PHE A 138 -7.24 5.47 5.98
CA PHE A 138 -6.48 6.02 7.09
C PHE A 138 -6.67 5.23 8.40
N LYS A 139 -7.88 4.72 8.68
CA LYS A 139 -8.21 4.02 9.94
C LYS A 139 -7.72 2.58 9.99
N ASN A 140 -7.69 1.87 8.86
CA ASN A 140 -7.41 0.43 8.82
C ASN A 140 -5.96 0.03 9.15
N PRO A 141 -4.94 0.53 8.45
CA PRO A 141 -3.55 0.21 8.77
C PRO A 141 -3.10 0.94 10.04
N GLU A 142 -2.18 0.40 10.82
CA GLU A 142 -1.47 1.11 11.89
C GLU A 142 -0.48 2.13 11.33
N LEU A 143 0.05 1.88 10.13
CA LEU A 143 1.00 2.77 9.46
C LEU A 143 0.70 2.88 7.97
N LEU A 144 0.67 4.12 7.48
CA LEU A 144 0.51 4.45 6.07
C LEU A 144 1.62 5.42 5.71
N SER A 145 2.44 5.10 4.70
CA SER A 145 3.45 6.01 4.15
C SER A 145 3.30 6.10 2.64
N CYS A 146 3.70 7.22 2.05
CA CYS A 146 3.65 7.43 0.61
C CYS A 146 5.03 7.77 0.05
N TYR A 147 5.15 7.73 -1.28
CA TYR A 147 6.28 8.31 -1.99
C TYR A 147 6.40 9.80 -1.64
N ARG A 148 7.62 10.32 -1.64
CA ARG A 148 7.91 11.74 -1.33
C ARG A 148 8.43 12.50 -2.54
N THR A 149 8.67 11.80 -3.65
CA THR A 149 9.16 12.39 -4.89
C THR A 149 8.15 12.28 -6.03
N ALA A 150 8.04 13.34 -6.82
CA ALA A 150 7.40 13.34 -8.13
C ALA A 150 8.36 14.02 -9.13
N PRO A 151 8.92 13.30 -10.13
CA PRO A 151 8.69 11.88 -10.47
C PRO A 151 9.13 10.92 -9.35
N HIS A 152 8.48 9.76 -9.25
CA HIS A 152 8.68 8.78 -8.18
C HIS A 152 10.02 8.05 -8.37
N VAL A 153 11.06 8.56 -7.73
CA VAL A 153 12.38 7.90 -7.67
C VAL A 153 12.63 7.22 -6.32
N ASP A 154 11.77 7.46 -5.33
CA ASP A 154 11.91 6.98 -3.95
C ASP A 154 10.97 5.81 -3.59
N ILE A 155 10.55 5.05 -4.60
CA ILE A 155 9.63 3.91 -4.43
C ILE A 155 10.25 2.88 -3.49
N TRP A 156 11.50 2.47 -3.77
CA TRP A 156 12.21 1.46 -2.98
C TRP A 156 12.44 1.92 -1.54
N GLU A 157 12.90 3.16 -1.37
CA GLU A 157 13.15 3.80 -0.08
C GLU A 157 11.88 3.88 0.75
N THR A 158 10.73 4.13 0.11
CA THR A 158 9.43 4.12 0.78
C THR A 158 9.05 2.73 1.28
N LYS A 159 9.23 1.68 0.47
CA LYS A 159 8.98 0.31 0.91
C LYS A 159 9.86 -0.08 2.10
N VAL A 160 11.16 0.19 2.00
CA VAL A 160 12.12 -0.08 3.10
C VAL A 160 11.76 0.71 4.36
N ARG A 161 11.35 1.98 4.22
CA ARG A 161 10.91 2.81 5.36
C ARG A 161 9.66 2.24 6.04
N VAL A 162 8.65 1.82 5.27
CA VAL A 162 7.44 1.21 5.82
C VAL A 162 7.77 -0.05 6.61
N VAL A 163 8.62 -0.93 6.07
CA VAL A 163 9.02 -2.15 6.78
C VAL A 163 9.84 -1.85 8.03
N ARG A 164 10.81 -0.92 7.97
CA ARG A 164 11.57 -0.50 9.16
C ARG A 164 10.65 0.05 10.26
N ASN A 165 9.73 0.93 9.90
CA ASN A 165 8.78 1.50 10.86
C ASN A 165 7.82 0.44 11.41
N LEU A 166 7.44 -0.56 10.62
CA LEU A 166 6.66 -1.71 11.10
C LEU A 166 7.44 -2.51 12.17
N LEU A 167 8.73 -2.78 11.93
CA LEU A 167 9.55 -3.49 12.91
C LEU A 167 9.66 -2.69 14.22
N GLU A 168 9.90 -1.38 14.13
CA GLU A 168 9.90 -0.48 15.30
C GLU A 168 8.56 -0.45 16.03
N LEU A 169 7.45 -0.37 15.28
CA LEU A 169 6.09 -0.40 15.81
C LEU A 169 5.82 -1.68 16.63
N LEU A 170 6.23 -2.85 16.11
CA LEU A 170 6.04 -4.13 16.78
C LEU A 170 6.90 -4.25 18.05
N GLU A 171 8.15 -3.79 17.99
CA GLU A 171 9.04 -3.72 19.15
C GLU A 171 8.47 -2.79 20.25
N ASP A 172 7.96 -1.62 19.86
CA ASP A 172 7.31 -0.67 20.77
C ASP A 172 6.03 -1.24 21.38
N ARG A 173 5.21 -1.93 20.58
CA ARG A 173 4.01 -2.63 21.06
C ARG A 173 4.36 -3.66 22.12
N GLY A 174 5.43 -4.43 21.94
CA GLY A 174 5.95 -5.38 22.94
C GLY A 174 6.41 -4.70 24.24
N ARG A 175 6.80 -3.42 24.18
CA ARG A 175 7.12 -2.58 25.36
C ARG A 175 5.90 -1.87 25.96
N GLY A 176 4.70 -2.11 25.45
CA GLY A 176 3.47 -1.43 25.88
C GLY A 176 3.32 0.00 25.35
N GLN A 177 4.14 0.43 24.40
CA GLN A 177 4.05 1.74 23.77
C GLN A 177 3.04 1.71 22.61
N ARG A 178 2.33 2.82 22.41
CA ARG A 178 1.32 2.96 21.36
C ARG A 178 1.66 4.10 20.43
N TRP A 179 1.65 3.82 19.13
CA TRP A 179 1.79 4.84 18.10
C TRP A 179 0.43 5.49 17.84
N ALA A 180 0.43 6.79 17.58
CA ALA A 180 -0.75 7.56 17.19
C ALA A 180 -0.58 8.09 15.77
N LYS A 181 -1.70 8.23 15.04
CA LYS A 181 -1.73 8.85 13.72
C LYS A 181 -2.69 10.03 13.71
N ALA A 182 -2.34 11.04 12.92
CA ALA A 182 -3.19 12.20 12.65
C ALA A 182 -3.32 12.40 11.13
N LYS A 183 -4.48 12.90 10.71
CA LYS A 183 -4.79 13.27 9.32
C LYS A 183 -5.30 14.71 9.31
N VAL A 184 -4.80 15.51 8.37
CA VAL A 184 -5.27 16.87 8.13
C VAL A 184 -5.57 17.01 6.64
N ASP A 185 -6.82 17.25 6.31
CA ASP A 185 -7.24 17.48 4.93
C ASP A 185 -7.05 18.96 4.57
N VAL A 186 -6.24 19.22 3.55
CA VAL A 186 -6.03 20.56 3.00
C VAL A 186 -6.90 20.67 1.74
N PRO A 187 -7.94 21.54 1.71
CA PRO A 187 -8.91 21.58 0.61
C PRO A 187 -8.38 22.31 -0.62
N VAL A 188 -7.29 21.80 -1.20
CA VAL A 188 -6.63 22.33 -2.40
C VAL A 188 -6.43 21.20 -3.40
N LEU A 189 -6.91 21.40 -4.62
CA LEU A 189 -6.59 20.52 -5.75
C LEU A 189 -5.43 21.12 -6.55
N LEU A 190 -4.35 20.36 -6.70
CA LEU A 190 -3.22 20.74 -7.54
C LEU A 190 -3.35 20.06 -8.91
N PRO A 191 -3.19 20.80 -10.02
CA PRO A 191 -3.13 20.18 -11.33
C PRO A 191 -1.85 19.35 -11.47
N GLY A 192 -1.92 18.27 -12.26
CA GLY A 192 -0.87 17.24 -12.34
C GLY A 192 0.53 17.80 -12.61
N GLU A 193 0.65 18.79 -13.50
CA GLU A 193 1.90 19.48 -13.84
C GLU A 193 2.52 20.25 -12.67
N LYS A 194 1.76 20.53 -11.61
CA LYS A 194 2.21 21.21 -10.39
C LYS A 194 2.41 20.29 -9.18
N THR A 195 2.34 18.97 -9.39
CA THR A 195 2.60 17.96 -8.35
C THR A 195 4.09 17.60 -8.21
N SER A 196 4.95 18.09 -9.11
CA SER A 196 6.40 17.87 -9.04
C SER A 196 6.98 18.40 -7.73
N THR A 197 7.60 17.52 -6.93
CA THR A 197 8.17 17.89 -5.63
C THR A 197 9.50 18.63 -5.74
N SER A 198 10.08 18.70 -6.95
CA SER A 198 11.26 19.52 -7.24
C SER A 198 10.94 20.99 -7.56
N ALA A 199 9.67 21.30 -7.87
CA ALA A 199 9.20 22.64 -8.20
C ALA A 199 8.47 23.31 -7.02
N LYS A 200 8.36 24.64 -7.04
CA LYS A 200 7.54 25.39 -6.07
C LYS A 200 6.06 25.27 -6.46
N PRO A 201 5.12 25.12 -5.50
CA PRO A 201 5.32 25.25 -4.04
C PRO A 201 5.74 23.95 -3.33
N ALA A 202 5.60 22.78 -3.96
CA ALA A 202 5.80 21.47 -3.34
C ALA A 202 7.19 21.30 -2.71
N ARG A 203 8.27 21.79 -3.33
CA ARG A 203 9.62 21.74 -2.76
C ARG A 203 9.72 22.28 -1.33
N ASN A 204 8.99 23.34 -1.01
CA ASN A 204 9.02 23.94 0.34
C ASN A 204 8.18 23.15 1.35
N LEU A 205 7.15 22.43 0.89
CA LEU A 205 6.25 21.62 1.73
C LEU A 205 6.84 20.24 2.03
N TYR A 206 7.55 19.64 1.08
CA TYR A 206 8.14 18.30 1.23
C TYR A 206 9.54 18.32 1.87
N ARG A 207 10.26 19.47 1.87
CA ARG A 207 11.59 19.60 2.51
C ARG A 207 11.57 19.38 4.05
N PRO A 208 10.58 19.89 4.82
CA PRO A 208 10.46 19.61 6.25
C PRO A 208 9.99 18.18 6.56
N ALA A 209 9.28 17.53 5.62
CA ALA A 209 8.73 16.18 5.78
C ALA A 209 9.77 15.06 5.56
N SER A 210 11.05 15.39 5.39
CA SER A 210 12.15 14.43 5.18
C SER A 210 12.68 13.80 6.48
N SER A 211 11.92 13.87 7.58
CA SER A 211 12.24 13.08 8.78
C SER A 211 12.27 11.59 8.42
N PRO A 212 13.23 10.82 8.93
CA PRO A 212 13.32 9.38 8.67
C PRO A 212 12.12 8.60 9.20
N ARG A 213 11.34 9.18 10.14
CA ARG A 213 10.19 8.53 10.80
C ARG A 213 8.84 8.76 10.14
N SER A 214 8.64 9.87 9.43
CA SER A 214 7.37 10.16 8.73
C SER A 214 7.21 9.38 7.43
#